data_AF-A0A0A7PAP1-F1
#
_entry.id   AF-A0A0A7PAP1-F1
#
_cell.length_a   1.000
_cell.length_b   1.000
_cell.length_c   1.000
_cell.angle_alpha   90.00
_cell.angle_beta   90.00
_cell.angle_gamma   90.00
#
_symmetry.space_group_name_H-M   'P 1'
#
loop_
_entity.id
_entity.type
_entity.pdbx_description
1 polymer ?
#
loop_
_entity_poly.entity_id
_entity_poly.type
_entity_poly.pdbx_seq_one_letter_code
_entity_poly.pdbx_strand_id
1 'polypeptide(L)' 'MTIAGQIEALIQRLEGVAICDDCITDRLNLSVRSQANVVTRGLGGAGGYAREKQPCGLCSSVKVSTSHHR' A
#
# COMPACT_ATOMS: atom_id res chain seq x y z
N MET A 1 -10.63 -4.96 -14.27
CA MET A 1 -9.69 -4.89 -13.14
C MET A 1 -9.21 -3.46 -13.00
N THR A 2 -9.53 -2.79 -11.90
CA THR A 2 -9.10 -1.39 -11.64
C THR A 2 -7.76 -1.38 -10.92
N ILE A 3 -7.00 -0.28 -11.01
CA ILE A 3 -5.75 -0.11 -10.26
C ILE A 3 -6.00 -0.20 -8.75
N ALA A 4 -7.12 0.39 -8.27
CA ALA A 4 -7.52 0.33 -6.87
C ALA A 4 -7.67 -1.12 -6.37
N GLY A 5 -8.44 -1.95 -7.08
CA GLY A 5 -8.63 -3.34 -6.69
C GLY A 5 -7.35 -4.19 -6.70
N GLN A 6 -6.38 -3.85 -7.57
CA GLN A 6 -5.07 -4.50 -7.56
C GLN A 6 -4.24 -4.15 -6.32
N ILE A 7 -4.26 -2.87 -5.93
CA ILE A 7 -3.56 -2.39 -4.75
C ILE A 7 -4.18 -2.98 -3.49
N GLU A 8 -5.51 -2.96 -3.38
CA GLU A 8 -6.23 -3.57 -2.25
C GLU A 8 -5.91 -5.07 -2.13
N ALA A 9 -6.01 -5.81 -3.24
CA ALA A 9 -5.68 -7.24 -3.25
C ALA A 9 -4.21 -7.51 -2.87
N LEU A 10 -3.27 -6.66 -3.27
CA LEU A 10 -1.87 -6.77 -2.87
C LEU A 10 -1.71 -6.58 -1.35
N ILE A 11 -2.28 -5.50 -0.79
CA ILE A 11 -2.14 -5.16 0.63
C ILE A 11 -2.86 -6.21 1.50
N GLN A 12 -4.01 -6.71 1.09
CA GLN A 12 -4.74 -7.75 1.82
C GLN A 12 -3.97 -9.08 1.86
N ARG A 13 -3.26 -9.44 0.78
CA ARG A 13 -2.42 -10.65 0.72
C ARG A 13 -1.17 -10.58 1.61
N LEU A 14 -0.78 -9.38 2.02
CA LEU A 14 0.37 -9.14 2.88
C LEU A 14 0.03 -9.28 4.38
N GLU A 15 -1.22 -9.59 4.73
CA GLU A 15 -1.66 -9.98 6.08
C GLU A 15 -1.10 -9.10 7.22
N GLY A 16 -1.19 -7.78 7.06
CA GLY A 16 -0.73 -6.82 8.07
C GLY A 16 0.69 -6.32 7.89
N VAL A 17 1.46 -6.83 6.93
CA VAL A 17 2.76 -6.26 6.56
C VAL A 17 2.55 -4.90 5.88
N ALA A 18 3.16 -3.86 6.44
CA ALA A 18 3.11 -2.52 5.90
C ALA A 18 3.97 -2.38 4.64
N ILE A 19 3.42 -1.78 3.58
CA ILE A 19 4.11 -1.58 2.30
C ILE A 19 4.02 -0.11 1.85
N CYS A 20 5.12 0.46 1.37
CA CYS A 20 5.15 1.86 0.91
C CYS A 20 4.69 2.01 -0.55
N ASP A 21 4.24 3.22 -0.91
CA ASP A 21 3.75 3.53 -2.27
C ASP A 21 4.76 3.18 -3.36
N ASP A 22 6.08 3.35 -3.10
CA ASP A 22 7.13 3.02 -4.07
C ASP A 22 7.16 1.51 -4.36
N CYS A 23 7.07 0.67 -3.32
CA CYS A 23 7.05 -0.79 -3.49
C CYS A 23 5.74 -1.28 -4.12
N ILE A 24 4.61 -0.63 -3.82
CA ILE A 24 3.34 -0.93 -4.51
C ILE A 24 3.47 -0.63 -6.02
N THR A 25 4.06 0.53 -6.33
CA THR A 25 4.29 0.99 -7.72
C THR A 25 5.14 -0.01 -8.47
N ASP A 26 6.26 -0.44 -7.88
CA ASP A 26 7.15 -1.45 -8.45
C ASP A 26 6.45 -2.81 -8.63
N ARG A 27 5.78 -3.31 -7.58
CA ARG A 27 5.18 -4.65 -7.59
C ARG A 27 4.02 -4.81 -8.56
N LEU A 28 3.26 -3.74 -8.78
CA LEU A 28 2.14 -3.70 -9.71
C LEU A 28 2.55 -3.10 -11.08
N ASN A 29 3.83 -2.80 -11.28
CA ASN A 29 4.36 -2.18 -12.49
C ASN A 29 3.56 -0.93 -12.91
N LEU A 30 3.21 -0.09 -11.93
CA LEU A 30 2.49 1.16 -12.15
C LEU A 30 3.43 2.19 -12.77
N SER A 31 2.91 2.97 -13.71
CA SER A 31 3.72 3.97 -14.43
C SER A 31 4.18 5.11 -13.52
N VAL A 32 3.37 5.48 -12.52
CA VAL A 32 3.66 6.60 -11.63
C VAL A 32 3.22 6.31 -10.21
N ARG A 33 4.04 6.71 -9.23
CA ARG A 33 3.76 6.56 -7.80
C ARG A 33 2.45 7.22 -7.37
N SER A 34 2.03 8.29 -8.06
CA SER A 34 0.78 8.99 -7.74
C SER A 34 -0.45 8.08 -7.86
N GLN A 35 -0.43 7.07 -8.74
CA GLN A 35 -1.50 6.07 -8.84
C GLN A 35 -1.64 5.28 -7.53
N ALA A 36 -0.52 4.80 -6.98
CA ALA A 36 -0.52 4.14 -5.68
C ALA A 36 -0.95 5.10 -4.57
N ASN A 37 -0.40 6.32 -4.56
CA ASN A 37 -0.65 7.31 -3.50
C ASN A 37 -2.12 7.74 -3.40
N VAL A 38 -2.80 7.96 -4.53
CA VAL A 38 -4.22 8.33 -4.55
C VAL A 38 -5.07 7.24 -3.92
N VAL A 39 -4.79 5.97 -4.25
CA VAL A 39 -5.53 4.83 -3.70
C VAL A 39 -5.19 4.63 -2.21
N THR A 40 -3.92 4.56 -1.84
CA THR A 40 -3.53 4.29 -0.44
C THR A 40 -3.99 5.39 0.52
N ARG A 41 -4.05 6.66 0.07
CA ARG A 41 -4.66 7.75 0.84
C ARG A 41 -6.15 7.54 1.09
N GLY A 42 -6.89 7.04 0.09
CA GLY A 42 -8.32 6.74 0.23
C GLY A 42 -8.59 5.55 1.17
N LEU A 43 -7.64 4.62 1.26
CA LEU A 43 -7.73 3.47 2.17
C LEU A 43 -7.42 3.84 3.62
N GLY A 44 -6.46 4.74 3.85
CA GLY A 44 -6.01 5.10 5.20
C GLY A 44 -7.14 5.59 6.10
N GLY A 45 -7.49 4.79 7.12
CA GLY A 45 -8.53 5.13 8.09
C GLY A 45 -9.89 4.45 7.89
N ALA A 46 -10.05 3.60 6.87
CA ALA A 46 -11.26 2.81 6.64
C ALA A 46 -10.94 1.32 6.49
N GLY A 47 -11.90 0.44 6.80
CA GLY A 47 -11.87 -0.98 6.42
C GLY A 47 -10.64 -1.78 6.86
N GLY A 48 -10.06 -1.49 8.03
CA GLY A 48 -8.87 -2.21 8.54
C GLY A 48 -7.53 -1.75 7.98
N TYR A 49 -7.51 -0.74 7.11
CA TYR A 49 -6.28 -0.18 6.57
C TYR A 49 -5.67 0.87 7.50
N ALA A 50 -4.41 0.67 7.86
CA ALA A 50 -3.59 1.64 8.57
C ALA A 50 -2.59 2.27 7.59
N ARG A 51 -2.47 3.60 7.63
CA ARG A 51 -1.50 4.34 6.81
C ARG A 51 -0.72 5.30 7.69
N GLU A 52 0.52 4.94 7.95
CA GLU A 52 1.38 5.63 8.89
C GLU A 52 2.85 5.55 8.49
N LYS A 53 3.70 6.33 9.16
CA LYS A 53 5.14 6.32 8.91
C LYS A 53 5.76 5.17 9.69
N GLN A 54 6.04 4.07 9.01
CA GLN A 54 6.60 2.85 9.58
C GLN A 54 7.54 2.16 8.59
N PRO A 55 8.40 1.22 9.03
CA PRO A 55 9.24 0.44 8.13
C PRO A 55 8.40 -0.30 7.08
N CYS A 56 8.79 -0.17 5.81
CA CYS A 56 8.20 -0.99 4.74
C CYS A 56 8.73 -2.43 4.85
N GLY A 57 7.85 -3.42 4.85
CA GLY A 57 8.23 -4.83 4.92
C GLY A 57 8.97 -5.37 3.69
N LEU A 58 9.01 -4.61 2.58
CA LEU A 58 9.73 -5.00 1.36
C LEU A 58 11.11 -4.33 1.21
N CYS A 59 11.19 -3.01 1.40
CA CYS A 59 12.44 -2.27 1.20
C CYS A 59 13.12 -1.83 2.51
N SER A 60 12.54 -2.19 3.66
CA SER A 60 13.01 -1.87 5.02
C SER A 60 13.20 -0.37 5.31
N SER A 61 12.83 0.50 4.38
CA SER A 61 12.94 1.95 4.54
C SER A 61 11.74 2.48 5.32
N VAL A 62 12.00 3.38 6.26
CA VAL A 62 10.95 4.06 7.01
C VAL A 62 10.29 5.12 6.12
N LYS A 63 9.07 4.82 5.67
CA LYS A 63 8.29 5.67 4.77
C LYS A 63 6.82 5.64 5.19
N VAL A 64 6.00 6.46 4.54
CA VAL A 64 4.55 6.30 4.68
C VAL A 64 4.18 4.97 4.00
N SER A 65 3.70 4.04 4.81
CA SER A 65 3.40 2.67 4.42
C SER A 65 1.98 2.34 4.83
N THR A 66 1.33 1.49 4.05
CA THR A 66 -0.03 1.04 4.26
C THR A 66 -0.02 -0.44 4.62
N SER A 67 -0.68 -0.80 5.72
CA SER A 67 -0.97 -2.19 6.11
C SER A 67 -2.47 -2.40 6.17
N HIS A 68 -2.90 -3.66 6.17
CA HIS A 68 -4.29 -4.04 6.40
C HIS A 68 -4.33 -5.08 7.50
N HIS A 69 -5.03 -4.77 8.59
CA HIS A 69 -5.29 -5.69 9.69
C HIS A 69 -6.78 -6.03 9.66
N ARG A 70 -7.08 -7.32 9.49
CA ARG A 70 -8.45 -7.85 9.44
C ARG A 70 -9.04 -8.00 10.82
#